data_AF-A0AAE5CMJ7-F1
#
_entry.id   AF-A0AAE5CMJ7-F1
#
_cell.length_a   1.000
_cell.length_b   1.000
_cell.length_c   1.000
_cell.angle_alpha   90.00
_cell.angle_beta   90.00
_cell.angle_gamma   90.00
#
_symmetry.space_group_name_H-M   'P 1'
#
loop_
_entity.id
_entity.type
_entity.pdbx_description
1 polymer ?
#
loop_
_entity_poly.entity_id
_entity_poly.type
_entity_poly.pdbx_seq_one_letter_code
_entity_poly.pdbx_strand_id
1 'polypeptide(L)'
;SSGATLVISLHCNAFTDSAEYGAQTFYNAQRHPESGRLAETIQKELQEHTDTYREASARIDHFILNASEVPAVTVELGFLSNPREENLLGSASYRRKLADILERAIIKFVEEKDL
;
A
#
# COMPACT_ATOMS: atom_id res chain seq x y z
N SER A 1 1.22 15.08 -18.63
CA SER A 1 0.59 14.05 -17.78
C SER A 1 0.86 12.68 -18.39
N SER A 2 0.81 11.60 -17.60
CA SER A 2 1.09 10.22 -18.05
C SER A 2 -0.11 9.46 -18.60
N GLY A 3 -1.34 9.98 -18.44
CA GLY A 3 -2.58 9.25 -18.77
C GLY A 3 -2.94 8.12 -17.80
N ALA A 4 -2.31 8.08 -16.62
CA ALA A 4 -2.55 7.04 -15.63
C ALA A 4 -3.93 7.16 -14.96
N THR A 5 -4.58 6.02 -14.70
CA THR A 5 -5.87 5.92 -14.00
C THR A 5 -5.71 5.81 -12.48
N LEU A 6 -4.55 5.36 -11.99
CA LEU A 6 -4.23 5.19 -10.58
C LEU A 6 -2.76 5.57 -10.32
N VAL A 7 -2.46 5.97 -9.09
CA VAL A 7 -1.09 6.18 -8.59
C VAL A 7 -0.85 5.30 -7.38
N ILE A 8 0.22 4.50 -7.42
CA ILE A 8 0.61 3.61 -6.32
C ILE A 8 2.08 3.87 -6.00
N SER A 9 2.34 4.42 -4.83
CA SER A 9 3.71 4.63 -4.33
C SER A 9 4.08 3.47 -3.42
N LEU A 10 5.15 2.74 -3.74
CA LEU A 10 5.64 1.61 -2.94
C LEU A 10 6.84 2.03 -2.10
N HIS A 11 6.77 1.76 -0.80
CA HIS A 11 7.79 2.14 0.18
C HIS A 11 8.07 0.97 1.14
N CYS A 12 9.14 1.12 1.92
CA CYS A 12 9.38 0.31 3.10
C CYS A 12 9.58 1.26 4.28
N ASN A 13 8.92 0.96 5.39
CA ASN A 13 8.87 1.81 6.55
C ASN A 13 10.12 1.63 7.42
N ALA A 14 10.34 2.55 8.34
CA ALA A 14 11.30 2.41 9.42
C ALA A 14 10.82 3.19 10.63
N PHE A 15 10.95 2.62 11.82
CA PHE A 15 10.56 3.25 13.07
C PHE A 15 11.61 3.03 14.16
N THR A 16 11.57 3.84 15.21
CA THR A 16 12.54 3.74 16.31
C THR A 16 12.36 2.47 17.12
N ASP A 17 11.14 1.94 17.19
CA ASP A 17 10.87 0.64 17.79
C ASP A 17 11.00 -0.47 16.73
N SER A 18 11.99 -1.35 16.91
CA SER A 18 12.22 -2.50 16.03
C SER A 18 11.16 -3.60 16.14
N ALA A 19 10.24 -3.51 17.12
CA ALA A 19 9.14 -4.44 17.27
C ALA A 19 7.96 -4.12 16.33
N GLU A 20 7.87 -2.91 15.77
CA GLU A 20 6.84 -2.56 14.79
C GLU A 20 6.97 -3.44 13.54
N TYR A 21 5.84 -3.94 13.03
CA TYR A 21 5.80 -4.77 11.82
C TYR A 21 4.50 -4.62 11.04
N GLY A 22 4.44 -5.21 9.85
CA GLY A 22 3.25 -5.34 9.04
C GLY A 22 3.08 -4.24 8.01
N ALA A 23 2.62 -4.63 6.81
CA ALA A 23 2.36 -3.70 5.72
C ALA A 23 1.16 -2.76 6.01
N GLN A 24 1.22 -1.52 5.55
CA GLN A 24 0.18 -0.51 5.74
C GLN A 24 -0.04 0.33 4.49
N THR A 25 -1.32 0.58 4.17
CA THR A 25 -1.71 1.42 3.05
C THR A 25 -2.26 2.75 3.54
N PHE A 26 -1.71 3.84 3.02
CA PHE A 26 -2.13 5.21 3.30
C PHE A 26 -2.83 5.84 2.12
N TYR A 27 -3.81 6.69 2.40
CA TYR A 27 -4.60 7.38 1.37
C TYR A 27 -5.01 8.79 1.82
N ASN A 28 -5.37 9.63 0.85
CA ASN A 28 -6.03 10.91 1.14
C ASN A 28 -7.39 10.98 0.42
N ALA A 29 -8.48 10.68 1.15
CA ALA A 29 -9.84 10.77 0.63
C ALA A 29 -10.32 12.21 0.41
N GLN A 30 -9.69 13.20 1.05
CA GLN A 30 -9.97 14.62 0.78
C GLN A 30 -9.44 15.04 -0.59
N ARG A 31 -8.38 14.38 -1.08
CA ARG A 31 -7.81 14.66 -2.40
C ARG A 31 -8.56 13.94 -3.52
N HIS A 32 -8.87 12.67 -3.32
CA HIS A 32 -9.68 11.88 -4.24
C HIS A 32 -10.50 10.84 -3.47
N PRO A 33 -11.85 10.84 -3.58
CA PRO A 33 -12.71 10.02 -2.72
C PRO A 33 -12.48 8.51 -2.86
N GLU A 34 -12.13 8.05 -4.06
CA GLU A 34 -11.84 6.64 -4.34
C GLU A 34 -10.51 6.13 -3.75
N SER A 35 -9.61 7.03 -3.30
CA SER A 35 -8.33 6.61 -2.71
C SER A 35 -8.52 5.77 -1.45
N GLY A 36 -9.58 6.05 -0.67
CA GLY A 36 -9.92 5.24 0.51
C GLY A 36 -10.30 3.81 0.13
N ARG A 37 -11.17 3.66 -0.87
CA ARG A 37 -11.59 2.34 -1.35
C ARG A 37 -10.41 1.57 -1.97
N LEU A 38 -9.53 2.23 -2.73
CA LEU A 38 -8.30 1.62 -3.24
C LEU A 38 -7.41 1.11 -2.11
N ALA A 39 -7.22 1.93 -1.06
CA ALA A 39 -6.41 1.56 0.08
C ALA A 39 -7.00 0.39 0.88
N GLU A 40 -8.32 0.38 1.10
CA GLU A 40 -9.00 -0.72 1.79
C GLU A 40 -8.91 -2.02 0.99
N THR A 41 -9.06 -1.97 -0.33
CA THR A 41 -8.93 -3.17 -1.18
C THR A 41 -7.51 -3.74 -1.11
N ILE A 42 -6.48 -2.89 -1.21
CA ILE A 42 -5.08 -3.30 -1.07
C ILE A 42 -4.79 -3.84 0.33
N GLN A 43 -5.24 -3.15 1.38
CA GLN A 43 -4.96 -3.55 2.76
C GLN A 43 -5.58 -4.91 3.10
N LYS A 44 -6.80 -5.19 2.61
CA LYS A 44 -7.46 -6.49 2.83
C LYS A 44 -6.65 -7.65 2.23
N GLU A 45 -6.18 -7.51 1.00
CA GLU A 45 -5.34 -8.54 0.35
C GLU A 45 -3.99 -8.71 1.09
N LEU A 46 -3.42 -7.62 1.62
CA LEU A 46 -2.23 -7.68 2.47
C LEU A 46 -2.50 -8.42 3.80
N GLN A 47 -3.61 -8.13 4.48
CA GLN A 47 -4.01 -8.82 5.71
C GLN A 47 -4.27 -10.31 5.50
N GLU A 48 -4.87 -10.68 4.36
CA GLU A 48 -5.17 -12.08 4.05
C GLU A 48 -3.92 -12.92 3.76
N HIS A 49 -2.87 -12.28 3.23
CA HIS A 49 -1.72 -12.99 2.67
C HIS A 49 -0.39 -12.66 3.32
N THR A 50 -0.33 -11.72 4.25
CA THR A 50 0.89 -11.36 4.99
C THR A 50 0.63 -11.28 6.48
N ASP A 51 1.70 -11.20 7.27
CA ASP A 51 1.62 -11.03 8.72
C ASP A 51 1.50 -9.53 9.03
N THR A 52 0.30 -8.97 8.87
CA THR A 52 0.01 -7.57 9.22
C THR A 52 -1.31 -7.47 9.99
N TYR A 53 -1.29 -6.70 11.07
CA TYR A 53 -2.46 -6.32 11.85
C TYR A 53 -2.97 -4.92 11.52
N ARG A 54 -2.30 -4.23 10.58
CA ARG A 54 -2.56 -2.81 10.32
C ARG A 54 -3.79 -2.64 9.45
N GLU A 55 -4.44 -1.50 9.65
CA GLU A 55 -5.56 -1.04 8.84
C GLU A 55 -5.13 0.05 7.87
N ALA A 56 -5.90 0.21 6.80
CA ALA A 56 -5.75 1.34 5.89
C ALA A 56 -5.97 2.64 6.68
N SER A 57 -5.13 3.65 6.45
CA SER A 57 -5.15 4.86 7.27
C SER A 57 -5.12 6.12 6.44
N ALA A 58 -6.00 7.07 6.79
CA ALA A 58 -6.03 8.37 6.15
C ALA A 58 -4.79 9.19 6.53
N ARG A 59 -4.13 9.78 5.54
CA ARG A 59 -2.90 10.56 5.71
C ARG A 59 -2.89 11.78 4.79
N ILE A 60 -2.87 12.96 5.39
CA ILE A 60 -2.96 14.26 4.67
C ILE A 60 -1.64 15.02 4.56
N ASP A 61 -0.59 14.57 5.26
CA ASP A 61 0.76 15.15 5.26
C ASP A 61 1.68 14.53 4.19
N HIS A 62 1.13 13.79 3.22
CA HIS A 62 1.92 13.05 2.23
C HIS A 62 1.88 13.70 0.83
N PHE A 63 3.03 14.19 0.35
CA PHE A 63 3.11 14.94 -0.91
C PHE A 63 2.50 14.20 -2.11
N ILE A 64 2.85 12.92 -2.30
CA ILE A 64 2.35 12.11 -3.43
C ILE A 64 0.82 11.98 -3.39
N LEU A 65 0.24 11.75 -2.21
CA LEU A 65 -1.21 11.60 -2.05
C LEU A 65 -1.95 12.91 -2.35
N ASN A 66 -1.32 14.05 -2.07
CA ASN A 66 -1.91 15.37 -2.25
C ASN A 66 -1.77 15.89 -3.70
N ALA A 67 -0.72 15.48 -4.41
CA ALA A 67 -0.45 15.93 -5.77
C ALA A 67 -1.31 15.20 -6.83
N SER A 68 -1.77 13.98 -6.55
CA SER A 68 -2.45 13.14 -7.55
C SER A 68 -3.88 13.59 -7.85
N GLU A 69 -4.21 13.75 -9.14
CA GLU A 69 -5.57 14.02 -9.64
C GLU A 69 -6.43 12.75 -9.80
N VAL A 70 -5.80 11.58 -9.73
CA VAL A 70 -6.45 10.26 -9.78
C VAL A 70 -6.34 9.55 -8.42
N PRO A 71 -7.08 8.45 -8.17
CA PRO A 71 -6.94 7.70 -6.92
C PRO A 71 -5.47 7.35 -6.65
N ALA A 72 -5.03 7.63 -5.43
CA ALA A 72 -3.63 7.49 -5.05
C ALA A 72 -3.46 6.87 -3.67
N VAL A 73 -2.49 5.97 -3.55
CA VAL A 73 -2.10 5.33 -2.30
C VAL A 73 -0.59 5.27 -2.14
N THR A 74 -0.15 5.23 -0.88
CA THR A 74 1.21 4.85 -0.49
C THR A 74 1.11 3.54 0.25
N VAL A 75 1.79 2.50 -0.24
CA VAL A 75 1.87 1.20 0.42
C VAL A 75 3.24 1.07 1.07
N GLU A 76 3.27 1.04 2.39
CA GLU A 76 4.43 0.61 3.16
C GLU A 76 4.40 -0.92 3.23
N LEU A 77 5.39 -1.59 2.63
CA LEU A 77 5.39 -3.04 2.46
C LEU A 77 5.86 -3.83 3.69
N GLY A 78 6.33 -3.14 4.73
CA GLY A 78 6.93 -3.68 5.95
C GLY A 78 8.02 -2.73 6.48
N PHE A 79 8.67 -3.09 7.59
CA PHE A 79 9.63 -2.25 8.30
C PHE A 79 11.06 -2.74 8.12
N LEU A 80 11.93 -1.91 7.54
CA LEU A 80 13.38 -2.17 7.47
C LEU A 80 14.06 -2.08 8.85
N SER A 81 13.42 -1.40 9.82
CA SER A 81 13.89 -1.34 11.21
C SER A 81 13.60 -2.62 11.99
N ASN A 82 12.77 -3.53 11.47
CA ASN A 82 12.47 -4.81 12.06
C ASN A 82 13.30 -5.91 11.38
N PRO A 83 14.25 -6.58 12.07
CA PRO A 83 15.14 -7.55 11.43
C PRO A 83 14.41 -8.71 10.73
N ARG A 84 13.24 -9.14 11.24
CA ARG A 84 12.46 -10.20 10.59
C ARG A 84 11.89 -9.70 9.27
N GLU A 85 11.32 -8.50 9.25
CA GLU A 85 10.74 -7.92 8.04
C GLU A 85 11.82 -7.49 7.03
N GLU A 86 12.95 -6.95 7.48
CA GLU A 86 14.09 -6.63 6.63
C GLU A 86 14.57 -7.87 5.87
N ASN A 87 14.74 -9.01 6.56
CA ASN A 87 15.10 -10.28 5.93
C ASN A 87 14.05 -10.75 4.92
N LEU A 88 12.77 -10.61 5.24
CA LEU A 88 11.68 -10.93 4.30
C LEU A 88 11.72 -10.01 3.07
N LEU A 89 11.81 -8.69 3.25
CA LEU A 89 11.88 -7.70 2.16
C LEU A 89 13.13 -7.88 1.28
N GLY A 90 14.23 -8.36 1.86
CA GLY A 90 15.44 -8.76 1.15
C GLY A 90 15.26 -9.99 0.25
N SER A 91 14.26 -10.85 0.53
CA SER A 91 13.98 -12.04 -0.25
C SER A 91 13.24 -11.75 -1.57
N ALA A 92 13.77 -12.26 -2.68
CA ALA A 92 13.12 -12.17 -3.98
C ALA A 92 11.75 -12.85 -4.03
N SER A 93 11.59 -13.99 -3.33
CA SER A 93 10.31 -14.72 -3.30
C SER A 93 9.24 -13.95 -2.54
N TYR A 94 9.61 -13.27 -1.46
CA TYR A 94 8.68 -12.43 -0.71
C TYR A 94 8.27 -11.19 -1.50
N ARG A 95 9.21 -10.53 -2.19
CA ARG A 95 8.86 -9.41 -3.09
C ARG A 95 7.95 -9.85 -4.24
N ARG A 96 8.14 -11.03 -4.82
CA ARG A 96 7.21 -11.59 -5.82
C ARG A 96 5.82 -11.80 -5.22
N LYS A 97 5.74 -12.39 -4.03
CA LYS A 97 4.48 -12.55 -3.29
C LYS A 97 3.76 -11.22 -3.07
N LEU A 98 4.48 -10.18 -2.62
CA LEU A 98 3.90 -8.83 -2.46
C LEU A 98 3.39 -8.27 -3.80
N ALA A 99 4.15 -8.45 -4.89
CA ALA A 99 3.72 -8.01 -6.21
C ALA A 99 2.43 -8.72 -6.66
N ASP A 100 2.31 -10.03 -6.43
CA ASP A 100 1.10 -10.81 -6.77
C ASP A 100 -0.13 -10.34 -5.97
N ILE A 101 0.07 -10.03 -4.69
CA ILE A 101 -0.98 -9.48 -3.81
C ILE A 101 -1.46 -8.12 -4.33
N LEU A 102 -0.53 -7.22 -4.64
CA LEU A 102 -0.84 -5.90 -5.16
C LEU A 102 -1.54 -5.97 -6.52
N GLU A 103 -1.05 -6.80 -7.44
CA GLU A 103 -1.67 -7.03 -8.75
C GLU A 103 -3.13 -7.45 -8.59
N ARG A 104 -3.41 -8.46 -7.74
CA ARG A 104 -4.77 -8.92 -7.49
C ARG A 104 -5.66 -7.82 -6.92
N ALA A 105 -5.17 -7.06 -5.93
CA ALA A 105 -5.91 -5.96 -5.34
C ALA A 105 -6.27 -4.87 -6.37
N ILE A 106 -5.32 -4.55 -7.25
CA ILE A 106 -5.50 -3.53 -8.29
C ILE A 106 -6.52 -4.00 -9.33
N ILE A 107 -6.39 -5.24 -9.82
CA ILE A 107 -7.35 -5.83 -10.77
C ILE A 107 -8.76 -5.79 -10.17
N LYS A 108 -8.91 -6.27 -8.93
CA LYS A 108 -10.20 -6.25 -8.22
C LYS A 108 -10.79 -4.85 -8.12
N PHE A 109 -9.97 -3.85 -7.77
CA PHE A 109 -10.44 -2.46 -7.67
C PHE A 109 -10.91 -1.90 -9.03
N VAL A 110 -10.18 -2.20 -10.10
CA VAL A 110 -10.43 -1.72 -11.47
C VAL A 110 -11.68 -2.38 -12.04
N GLU A 111 -11.81 -3.70 -11.91
CA GLU A 111 -12.98 -4.47 -12.37
C GLU A 111 -14.26 -4.02 -11.65
N GLU A 112 -14.21 -3.76 -10.35
CA GLU A 112 -15.35 -3.23 -9.59
C GLU A 112 -15.81 -1.83 -10.05
N LYS A 113 -14.98 -1.10 -10.82
CA LYS A 113 -15.29 0.26 -11.28
C LYS A 113 -15.54 0.37 -12.78
N ASP A 114 -15.47 -0.73 -13.53
CA ASP A 114 -15.45 -0.70 -14.99
C ASP A 114 -14.43 0.33 -15.53
N LEU A 115 -13.27 0.47 -14.86
CA LEU A 115 -12.17 1.38 -15.25
C LEU A 115 -11.28 0.79 -16.34
#